data_AF-T1C338-F1
#
_entry.id   AF-T1C338-F1
#
_cell.length_a   1.000
_cell.length_b   1.000
_cell.length_c   1.000
_cell.angle_alpha   90.00
_cell.angle_beta   90.00
_cell.angle_gamma   90.00
#
_symmetry.space_group_name_H-M   'P 1'
#
loop_
_entity.id
_entity.type
_entity.pdbx_description
1 polymer ?
#
loop_
_entity_poly.entity_id
_entity_poly.type
_entity_poly.pdbx_seq_one_letter_code
_entity_poly.pdbx_strand_id
1 'polypeptide(L)' 'MTTDIATAPIHPGEVLMDEYLEPLGITQNRLAIAIGVPPRRINEIVHS' A
#
# COMPACT_ATOMS: atom_id res chain seq x y z
N MET A 1 -20.40 8.40 23.58
CA MET A 1 -20.14 7.54 22.41
C MET A 1 -18.87 6.77 22.72
N THR A 2 -19.00 5.48 23.00
CA THR A 2 -17.86 4.60 23.30
C THR A 2 -17.25 4.21 21.97
N THR A 3 -16.11 4.81 21.60
CA THR A 3 -15.38 4.40 20.41
C THR A 3 -14.64 3.11 20.72
N ASP A 4 -15.30 1.99 20.50
CA ASP A 4 -14.67 0.67 20.43
C ASP A 4 -13.94 0.59 19.09
N ILE A 5 -12.69 1.08 19.05
CA ILE A 5 -11.80 0.81 17.91
C ILE A 5 -11.30 -0.63 18.03
N ALA A 6 -12.15 -1.58 17.65
CA ALA A 6 -11.69 -2.88 17.22
C ALA A 6 -10.69 -2.63 16.07
N THR A 7 -9.40 -2.57 16.42
CA THR A 7 -8.33 -2.23 15.49
C THR A 7 -8.08 -3.48 14.68
N ALA A 8 -8.89 -3.71 13.66
CA ALA A 8 -8.55 -4.67 12.64
C ALA A 8 -7.15 -4.27 12.12
N PRO A 9 -6.19 -5.21 12.06
CA PRO A 9 -4.87 -4.88 11.56
C PRO A 9 -5.01 -4.41 10.11
N ILE A 10 -4.69 -3.14 9.88
CA ILE A 10 -4.65 -2.56 8.53
C ILE A 10 -3.39 -3.08 7.85
N HIS A 11 -3.55 -3.66 6.67
CA HIS A 11 -2.40 -4.18 5.94
C HIS A 11 -1.61 -3.01 5.34
N PRO A 12 -0.27 -2.93 5.49
CA PRO A 12 0.53 -1.85 4.92
C PRO A 12 0.34 -1.68 3.40
N GLY A 13 -0.03 -2.76 2.72
CA GLY A 13 -0.41 -2.76 1.31
C GLY A 13 -1.64 -1.93 0.98
N GLU A 14 -2.66 -1.97 1.84
CA GLU A 14 -3.90 -1.19 1.69
C GLU A 14 -3.59 0.29 1.83
N VAL A 15 -2.80 0.67 2.84
CA VAL A 15 -2.35 2.06 3.05
C VAL A 15 -1.56 2.56 1.84
N LEU A 16 -0.60 1.77 1.34
CA LEU A 16 0.19 2.15 0.18
C LEU A 16 -0.68 2.39 -1.06
N MET A 17 -1.70 1.56 -1.27
CA MET A 17 -2.60 1.67 -2.42
C MET A 17 -3.51 2.90 -2.29
N ASP A 18 -4.27 2.98 -1.21
CA ASP A 18 -5.39 3.91 -1.04
C ASP A 18 -4.93 5.33 -0.70
N GLU A 19 -3.85 5.47 0.06
CA GLU A 19 -3.37 6.79 0.52
C GLU A 19 -2.28 7.38 -0.37
N TYR A 20 -1.63 6.58 -1.22
CA TYR A 20 -0.50 7.03 -2.05
C TYR A 20 -0.66 6.71 -3.53
N LEU A 21 -0.77 5.43 -3.92
CA LEU A 21 -0.72 5.06 -5.33
C LEU A 21 -1.94 5.57 -6.12
N GLU A 22 -3.15 5.39 -5.59
CA GLU A 22 -4.38 5.84 -6.23
C GLU A 22 -4.50 7.37 -6.30
N PRO A 23 -4.28 8.14 -5.21
CA PRO A 23 -4.36 9.60 -5.27
C PRO A 23 -3.30 10.22 -6.20
N LEU A 24 -2.13 9.57 -6.33
CA LEU A 24 -1.06 10.03 -7.22
C LEU A 24 -1.19 9.50 -8.67
N GLY A 25 -2.14 8.60 -8.94
CA GLY A 25 -2.32 7.99 -10.27
C GLY A 25 -1.09 7.22 -10.75
N ILE A 26 -0.34 6.60 -9.82
CA ILE A 26 0.87 5.84 -10.14
C ILE A 26 0.64 4.35 -9.93
N THR A 27 1.21 3.53 -10.81
CA THR A 27 1.13 2.07 -10.68
C THR A 27 2.22 1.56 -9.74
N GLN A 28 1.98 0.39 -9.11
CA GLN A 28 2.98 -0.32 -8.30
C GLN A 28 4.30 -0.55 -9.06
N ASN A 29 4.21 -0.88 -10.36
CA ASN A 29 5.39 -1.05 -11.22
C ASN A 29 6.17 0.27 -11.40
N ARG A 30 5.46 1.38 -11.62
CA ARG A 30 6.08 2.71 -11.73
C ARG A 30 6.80 3.09 -10.44
N LEU A 31 6.20 2.82 -9.28
CA LEU A 31 6.85 3.02 -7.98
C LEU A 31 8.11 2.16 -7.87
N ALA A 32 8.03 0.87 -8.20
CA ALA A 32 9.16 -0.05 -8.10
C ALA A 32 10.37 0.42 -8.93
N ILE A 33 10.12 0.84 -10.17
CA ILE A 33 11.16 1.40 -11.06
C ILE A 33 11.74 2.69 -10.45
N ALA A 34 10.89 3.59 -9.94
CA ALA A 34 11.33 4.87 -9.39
C ALA A 34 12.25 4.74 -8.17
N ILE A 35 12.04 3.72 -7.33
CA ILE A 35 12.86 3.47 -6.14
C ILE A 35 13.93 2.38 -6.34
N GLY A 36 14.07 1.86 -7.56
CA GLY A 36 15.11 0.89 -7.92
C GLY A 36 14.94 -0.50 -7.31
N VAL A 37 13.71 -0.95 -7.07
CA VAL A 37 13.43 -2.30 -6.55
C VAL A 37 12.69 -3.16 -7.59
N PRO A 38 12.81 -4.50 -7.53
CA PRO A 38 12.01 -5.38 -8.37
C PRO A 38 10.50 -5.17 -8.12
N PRO A 39 9.64 -5.09 -9.16
CA PRO A 39 8.18 -4.90 -9.00
C PRO A 39 7.51 -5.91 -8.06
N ARG A 40 8.04 -7.14 -8.02
CA ARG A 40 7.59 -8.20 -7.12
C ARG A 40 7.62 -7.80 -5.64
N ARG A 41 8.54 -6.91 -5.23
CA ARG A 41 8.64 -6.40 -3.85
C ARG A 41 7.44 -5.54 -3.47
N ILE A 42 6.94 -4.72 -4.40
CA ILE A 42 5.74 -3.91 -4.16
C ILE A 42 4.51 -4.81 -4.12
N ASN A 43 4.42 -5.79 -5.02
CA ASN A 43 3.32 -6.77 -4.99
C ASN A 43 3.27 -7.55 -3.67
N GLU A 44 4.43 -7.97 -3.13
CA GLU A 44 4.52 -8.60 -1.81
C GLU A 44 4.00 -7.66 -0.72
N ILE A 45 4.41 -6.39 -0.70
CA ILE A 45 3.92 -5.39 0.27
C ILE A 45 2.41 -5.19 0.16
N VAL A 46 1.82 -5.34 -1.03
CA VAL A 46 0.37 -5.15 -1.23
C VAL A 46 -0.46 -6.35 -0.78
N HIS A 47 0.04 -7.58 -0.92
CA HIS A 47 -0.74 -8.82 -0.74
C HIS A 47 -0.29 -9.72 0.44
N SER A 48 0.61 -9.24 1.32
CA SER A 48 1.08 -10.00 2.50
C SER A 48 0.09 -10.02 3.67
#